data_AF-A0A380MXL0-F1
#
_entry.id   AF-A0A380MXL0-F1
#
_cell.length_a   1.000
_cell.length_b   1.000
_cell.length_c   1.000
_cell.angle_alpha   90.00
_cell.angle_beta   90.00
_cell.angle_gamma   90.00
#
_symmetry.space_group_name_H-M   'P 1'
#
loop_
_entity.id
_entity.type
_entity.pdbx_description
1 polymer ?
#
loop_
_entity_poly.entity_id
_entity_poly.type
_entity_poly.pdbx_seq_one_letter_code
_entity_poly.pdbx_strand_id
1 'polypeptide(L)'
;MTFIAYLEQRMLTLDDILFLPIFMREEGDKIGLSTLPSKEYRPFGFIYMTQDEIKEEFYTISVQPVVIPIIYNRFDDELETLEQWLNKEVYKFHISELDESLGGFYGRDHEANCLLDEAKSIIDWKTNPKYS
;
A
#
# COMPACT_ATOMS: atom_id res chain seq x y z
N MET A 1 1.64 21.28 11.95
CA MET A 1 0.64 21.60 10.90
C MET A 1 -0.47 20.58 11.02
N THR A 2 -1.73 20.99 11.10
CA THR A 2 -2.87 20.07 11.18
C THR A 2 -3.26 19.57 9.78
N PHE A 3 -3.99 18.46 9.69
CA PHE A 3 -4.53 17.98 8.41
C PHE A 3 -5.39 19.05 7.72
N ILE A 4 -6.26 19.71 8.48
CA ILE A 4 -7.10 20.80 7.96
C ILE A 4 -6.25 21.95 7.38
N ALA A 5 -5.22 22.40 8.11
CA ALA A 5 -4.33 23.45 7.61
C ALA A 5 -3.56 23.03 6.34
N TYR A 6 -3.22 21.74 6.21
CA TYR A 6 -2.60 21.19 5.00
C TYR A 6 -3.56 21.23 3.79
N LEU A 7 -4.85 20.93 4.01
CA LEU A 7 -5.88 21.01 2.97
C LEU A 7 -6.15 22.46 2.56
N GLU A 8 -6.25 23.38 3.52
CA GLU A 8 -6.46 24.80 3.27
C GLU A 8 -5.34 25.41 2.40
N GLN A 9 -4.09 25.03 2.64
CA GLN A 9 -2.95 25.43 1.79
C GLN A 9 -3.08 24.96 0.34
N ARG A 10 -3.85 23.90 0.10
CA ARG A 10 -4.16 23.34 -1.22
C ARG A 10 -5.50 23.81 -1.77
N MET A 11 -6.19 24.73 -1.07
CA MET A 11 -7.53 25.18 -1.41
C MET A 11 -8.56 24.03 -1.46
N LEU A 12 -8.36 23.02 -0.62
CA LEU A 12 -9.24 21.86 -0.48
C LEU A 12 -9.98 21.89 0.86
N THR A 13 -11.17 21.30 0.87
CA THR A 13 -11.95 21.00 2.09
C THR A 13 -12.10 19.50 2.28
N LEU A 14 -12.68 19.08 3.41
CA LEU A 14 -12.98 17.66 3.64
C LEU A 14 -14.04 17.12 2.65
N ASP A 15 -14.90 17.98 2.11
CA ASP A 15 -15.91 17.57 1.13
C ASP A 15 -15.27 17.28 -0.23
N ASP A 16 -14.08 17.81 -0.51
CA ASP A 16 -13.40 17.66 -1.80
C ASP A 16 -12.59 16.37 -1.91
N ILE A 17 -12.52 15.55 -0.85
CA ILE A 17 -11.60 14.41 -0.78
C ILE A 17 -12.27 13.16 -0.18
N LEU A 18 -11.74 12.00 -0.55
CA LEU A 18 -11.81 10.79 0.27
C LEU A 18 -10.49 10.64 1.01
N PHE A 19 -10.53 10.34 2.31
CA PHE A 19 -9.31 10.22 3.11
C PHE A 19 -9.39 9.11 4.16
N LEU A 20 -8.23 8.61 4.59
CA LEU A 20 -8.04 7.79 5.77
C LEU A 20 -6.96 8.39 6.68
N PRO A 21 -7.21 8.51 7.99
CA PRO A 21 -6.15 8.80 8.94
C PRO A 21 -5.23 7.60 9.06
N ILE A 22 -3.94 7.86 9.29
CA ILE A 22 -2.95 6.82 9.53
C ILE A 22 -2.39 7.02 10.94
N PHE A 23 -2.39 5.94 11.70
CA PHE A 23 -1.76 5.85 13.01
C PHE A 23 -0.62 4.84 12.94
N MET A 24 0.41 5.07 13.76
CA MET A 24 1.62 4.25 13.80
C MET A 24 1.89 3.76 15.22
N ARG A 25 2.34 2.51 15.34
CA ARG A 25 2.91 1.93 16.55
C ARG A 25 4.33 1.47 16.26
N GLU A 26 5.22 1.67 17.22
CA GLU A 26 6.60 1.15 17.19
C GLU A 26 6.73 0.09 18.27
N GLU A 27 7.19 -1.10 17.90
CA GLU A 27 7.42 -2.23 18.80
C GLU A 27 8.79 -2.85 18.51
N GLY A 28 9.82 -2.39 19.24
CA GLY A 28 11.20 -2.77 18.96
C GLY A 28 11.69 -2.18 17.63
N ASP A 29 12.08 -3.04 16.70
CA ASP A 29 12.50 -2.70 15.34
C ASP A 29 11.36 -2.76 14.32
N LYS A 30 10.14 -3.12 14.74
CA LYS A 30 8.96 -3.21 13.89
C LYS A 30 8.08 -1.98 13.99
N ILE A 31 7.54 -1.58 12.84
CA ILE A 31 6.54 -0.54 12.70
C ILE A 31 5.24 -1.20 12.27
N GLY A 32 4.15 -0.89 12.98
CA GLY A 32 2.79 -1.24 12.56
C GLY A 32 2.00 0.01 12.23
N LEU A 33 1.23 -0.04 11.14
CA LEU A 33 0.34 1.03 10.70
C LEU A 33 -1.12 0.60 10.82
N SER A 34 -2.00 1.56 11.06
CA SER A 34 -3.44 1.31 11.21
C SER A 34 -4.23 2.52 10.76
N THR A 35 -5.40 2.27 10.18
CA THR A 35 -6.40 3.30 9.86
C THR A 35 -7.38 3.54 11.01
N LEU A 36 -7.35 2.66 12.02
CA LEU A 36 -8.19 2.72 13.22
C LEU A 36 -7.39 3.26 14.41
N PRO A 37 -7.96 4.23 15.17
CA PRO A 37 -7.32 4.73 16.37
C PRO A 37 -7.31 3.67 17.48
N SER A 38 -6.20 3.54 18.19
CA SER A 38 -6.11 2.75 19.42
C SER A 38 -5.10 3.39 20.38
N LYS A 39 -5.11 2.98 21.66
CA LYS A 39 -4.22 3.55 22.69
C LYS A 39 -2.73 3.29 22.42
N GLU A 40 -2.43 2.26 21.64
CA GLU A 40 -1.06 1.85 21.32
C GLU A 40 -0.51 2.59 20.09
N TYR A 41 -1.39 3.24 19.32
CA TYR A 41 -1.02 3.89 18.07
C TYR A 41 -1.07 5.41 18.24
N ARG A 42 -0.03 6.08 17.75
CA ARG A 42 0.04 7.55 17.70
C ARG A 42 -0.36 8.06 16.31
N PRO A 43 -0.95 9.25 16.19
CA PRO A 43 -1.19 9.87 14.88
C PRO A 43 0.12 9.95 14.09
N PHE A 44 0.09 9.50 12.84
CA PHE A 44 1.25 9.46 11.96
C PHE A 44 1.04 10.34 10.73
N GLY A 45 -0.12 10.23 10.10
CA GLY A 45 -0.42 10.99 8.89
C GLY A 45 -1.82 10.72 8.38
N PHE A 46 -1.99 10.87 7.08
CA PHE A 46 -3.23 10.62 6.37
C PHE A 46 -2.89 10.28 4.92
N ILE A 47 -3.76 9.49 4.30
CA ILE A 47 -3.80 9.25 2.86
C ILE A 47 -5.11 9.84 2.34
N TYR A 48 -5.08 10.46 1.17
CA TYR A 48 -6.28 11.03 0.57
C TYR A 48 -6.19 11.04 -0.94
N MET A 49 -7.36 11.14 -1.57
CA MET A 49 -7.52 11.37 -3.00
C MET A 49 -8.63 12.39 -3.19
N THR A 50 -8.42 13.33 -4.10
CA THR A 50 -9.42 14.35 -4.43
C THR A 50 -10.56 13.75 -5.24
N GLN A 51 -11.75 14.34 -5.14
CA GLN A 51 -12.86 13.92 -5.99
C GLN A 51 -12.54 14.06 -7.48
N ASP A 52 -11.71 15.03 -7.88
CA ASP A 52 -11.35 15.24 -9.28
C ASP A 52 -10.39 14.17 -9.80
N GLU A 53 -9.39 13.75 -8.99
CA GLU A 53 -8.55 12.58 -9.31
C GLU A 53 -9.40 11.32 -9.47
N ILE A 54 -10.38 11.10 -8.59
CA ILE A 54 -11.28 9.94 -8.67
C ILE A 54 -12.15 10.01 -9.95
N LYS A 55 -12.68 11.20 -10.28
CA LYS A 55 -13.49 11.39 -11.50
C LYS A 55 -12.67 11.10 -12.75
N GLU A 56 -11.42 11.57 -12.79
CA GLU A 56 -10.49 11.35 -13.89
C GLU A 56 -10.17 9.86 -14.05
N GLU A 57 -9.78 9.19 -12.97
CA GLU A 57 -9.39 7.77 -12.98
C GLU A 57 -10.54 6.86 -13.44
N PHE A 58 -11.77 7.14 -12.99
CA PHE A 58 -12.95 6.32 -13.30
C PHE A 58 -13.74 6.82 -14.51
N TYR A 59 -13.29 7.88 -15.19
CA TYR A 59 -13.97 8.51 -16.33
C TYR A 59 -15.44 8.88 -16.02
N THR A 60 -15.68 9.45 -14.84
CA THR A 60 -17.02 9.81 -14.37
C THR A 60 -17.16 11.32 -14.13
N ILE A 61 -18.39 11.84 -14.25
CA ILE A 61 -18.70 13.24 -13.94
C ILE A 61 -18.81 13.46 -12.41
N SER A 62 -19.16 12.41 -11.67
CA SER A 62 -19.28 12.42 -10.21
C SER A 62 -18.82 11.11 -9.60
N VAL A 63 -18.26 11.19 -8.39
CA VAL A 63 -17.82 10.02 -7.61
C VAL A 63 -19.03 9.14 -7.28
N GLN A 64 -19.07 7.95 -7.88
CA GLN A 64 -20.17 7.02 -7.68
C GLN A 64 -20.00 6.26 -6.35
N PRO A 65 -21.08 5.92 -5.64
CA PRO A 65 -21.00 5.15 -4.40
C PRO A 65 -20.26 3.81 -4.53
N VAL A 66 -20.29 3.18 -5.73
CA VAL A 66 -19.56 1.94 -6.03
C VAL A 66 -18.04 2.12 -6.09
N VAL A 67 -17.55 3.32 -6.35
CA VAL A 67 -16.11 3.64 -6.44
C VAL A 67 -15.50 3.82 -5.05
N ILE A 68 -16.28 4.30 -4.07
CA ILE A 68 -15.78 4.60 -2.72
C ILE A 68 -15.11 3.39 -2.06
N PRO A 69 -15.70 2.17 -2.03
CA PRO A 69 -15.02 1.00 -1.49
C PRO A 69 -13.74 0.61 -2.25
N ILE A 70 -13.67 0.86 -3.56
CA ILE A 70 -12.48 0.56 -4.37
C ILE A 70 -11.32 1.46 -3.94
N ILE A 71 -11.60 2.76 -3.77
CA ILE A 71 -10.61 3.73 -3.28
C ILE A 71 -10.14 3.38 -1.87
N TYR A 72 -11.05 3.01 -0.97
CA TYR A 72 -10.65 2.61 0.39
C TYR A 72 -9.81 1.32 0.41
N ASN A 73 -10.15 0.33 -0.42
CA ASN A 73 -9.31 -0.87 -0.57
C ASN A 73 -7.91 -0.51 -1.09
N ARG A 74 -7.81 0.41 -2.05
CA ARG A 74 -6.53 0.89 -2.54
C ARG A 74 -5.73 1.61 -1.44
N PHE A 75 -6.38 2.42 -0.61
CA PHE A 75 -5.69 3.06 0.51
C PHE A 75 -5.16 2.04 1.52
N ASP A 76 -5.89 0.96 1.79
CA ASP A 76 -5.40 -0.15 2.61
C ASP A 76 -4.16 -0.80 1.96
N ASP A 77 -4.18 -1.04 0.64
CA ASP A 77 -3.05 -1.65 -0.08
C ASP A 77 -1.80 -0.76 -0.10
N GLU A 78 -1.99 0.56 -0.26
CA GLU A 78 -0.91 1.55 -0.16
C GLU A 78 -0.35 1.62 1.26
N LEU A 79 -1.20 1.50 2.28
CA LEU A 79 -0.77 1.47 3.68
C LEU A 79 0.08 0.23 4.00
N GLU A 80 -0.35 -0.93 3.54
CA GLU A 80 0.39 -2.20 3.69
C GLU A 80 1.76 -2.11 3.00
N THR A 81 1.79 -1.54 1.80
CA THR A 81 3.04 -1.32 1.04
C THR A 81 4.00 -0.40 1.81
N LEU A 82 3.47 0.66 2.42
CA LEU A 82 4.26 1.56 3.25
C LEU A 82 4.78 0.86 4.51
N GLU A 83 3.97 0.03 5.17
CA GLU A 83 4.38 -0.78 6.32
C GLU A 83 5.53 -1.73 5.94
N GLN A 84 5.39 -2.48 4.84
CA GLN A 84 6.44 -3.36 4.32
C GLN A 84 7.73 -2.58 4.02
N TRP A 85 7.62 -1.39 3.43
CA TRP A 85 8.77 -0.52 3.17
C TRP A 85 9.46 -0.06 4.46
N LEU A 86 8.69 0.39 5.45
CA LEU A 86 9.20 0.82 6.77
C LEU A 86 9.91 -0.34 7.50
N ASN A 87 9.40 -1.55 7.36
CA ASN A 87 9.98 -2.77 7.94
C ASN A 87 11.07 -3.42 7.08
N LYS A 88 11.40 -2.85 5.90
CA LYS A 88 12.38 -3.39 4.93
C LYS A 88 12.05 -4.80 4.43
N GLU A 89 10.76 -5.11 4.35
CA GLU A 89 10.23 -6.38 3.86
C GLU A 89 10.20 -6.38 2.33
N VAL A 90 11.37 -6.58 1.72
CA VAL A 90 11.52 -6.65 0.26
C VAL A 90 11.39 -8.10 -0.19
N TYR A 91 10.35 -8.38 -0.98
CA TYR A 91 10.20 -9.66 -1.65
C TYR A 91 11.04 -9.65 -2.93
N LYS A 92 11.77 -10.74 -3.20
CA LYS A 92 12.62 -10.88 -4.39
C LYS A 92 12.38 -12.23 -5.04
N PHE A 93 12.44 -12.24 -6.37
CA PHE A 93 12.38 -13.45 -7.18
C PHE A 93 13.46 -13.40 -8.27
N HIS A 94 14.02 -14.55 -8.59
CA HIS A 94 15.04 -14.70 -9.63
C HIS A 94 14.47 -15.51 -10.79
N ILE A 95 14.56 -14.96 -12.00
CA ILE A 95 14.19 -15.64 -13.24
C ILE A 95 15.48 -16.22 -13.83
N SER A 96 15.68 -17.53 -13.64
CA SER A 96 16.95 -18.19 -13.97
C SER A 96 17.21 -18.23 -15.48
N GLU A 97 16.15 -18.32 -16.29
CA GLU A 97 16.22 -18.38 -17.76
C GLU A 97 16.71 -17.07 -18.39
N LEU A 98 16.51 -15.96 -17.69
CA LEU A 98 16.91 -14.63 -18.13
C LEU A 98 18.18 -14.13 -17.40
N ASP A 99 18.65 -14.87 -16.39
CA ASP A 99 19.66 -14.40 -15.42
C ASP A 99 19.28 -13.04 -14.80
N GLU A 100 17.98 -12.83 -14.57
CA GLU A 100 17.44 -11.57 -14.06
C GLU A 100 16.86 -11.75 -12.66
N SER A 101 16.96 -10.70 -11.85
CA SER A 101 16.35 -10.65 -10.53
C SER A 101 15.40 -9.47 -10.44
N LEU A 102 14.21 -9.71 -9.90
CA LEU A 102 13.18 -8.72 -9.69
C LEU A 102 12.79 -8.70 -8.21
N GLY A 103 12.37 -7.55 -7.71
CA GLY A 103 11.95 -7.43 -6.33
C GLY A 103 11.22 -6.14 -6.06
N GLY A 104 10.42 -6.15 -5.00
CA GLY A 104 9.57 -5.04 -4.64
C GLY A 104 8.76 -5.32 -3.38
N PHE A 105 7.86 -4.38 -3.11
CA PHE A 105 6.83 -4.47 -2.08
C PHE A 105 5.53 -4.82 -2.79
N TYR A 106 4.78 -5.78 -2.26
CA TYR A 106 3.64 -6.38 -2.96
C TYR A 106 2.29 -6.04 -2.32
N GLY A 107 2.29 -5.28 -1.22
CA GLY A 107 1.06 -4.89 -0.54
C GLY A 107 0.29 -6.10 -0.03
N ARG A 108 -1.04 -6.04 -0.10
CA ARG A 108 -1.95 -7.06 0.43
C ARG A 108 -1.84 -8.36 -0.37
N ASP A 109 -1.68 -9.46 0.36
CA ASP A 109 -1.97 -10.82 -0.08
C ASP A 109 -1.13 -11.39 -1.23
N HIS A 110 0.19 -11.16 -1.25
CA HIS A 110 1.08 -11.81 -2.22
C HIS A 110 0.94 -13.35 -2.27
N GLU A 111 0.41 -13.98 -1.22
CA GLU A 111 0.05 -15.40 -1.16
C GLU A 111 -1.27 -15.71 -1.90
N ALA A 112 -2.36 -14.96 -1.73
CA ALA A 112 -3.61 -15.22 -2.47
C ALA A 112 -3.62 -14.68 -3.90
N ASN A 113 -2.76 -13.71 -4.23
CA ASN A 113 -2.67 -13.13 -5.58
C ASN A 113 -2.18 -14.16 -6.61
N CYS A 114 -1.71 -15.33 -6.16
CA CYS A 114 -1.07 -16.39 -6.95
C CYS A 114 0.14 -15.92 -7.77
N LEU A 115 0.48 -14.63 -7.82
CA LEU A 115 1.61 -14.07 -8.57
C LEU A 115 2.93 -14.75 -8.21
N LEU A 116 3.10 -15.11 -6.94
CA LEU A 116 4.30 -15.81 -6.45
C LEU A 116 4.29 -17.29 -6.83
N ASP A 117 3.14 -17.95 -6.85
CA ASP A 117 3.01 -19.35 -7.25
C ASP A 117 3.02 -19.52 -8.77
N GLU A 118 2.47 -18.57 -9.52
CA GLU A 118 2.59 -18.46 -10.98
C GLU A 118 4.05 -18.19 -11.37
N ALA A 119 4.73 -17.25 -10.68
CA ALA A 119 6.17 -17.05 -10.85
C ALA A 119 6.99 -18.31 -10.50
N LYS A 120 6.65 -19.04 -9.43
CA LYS A 120 7.28 -20.33 -9.10
C LYS A 120 6.91 -21.45 -10.08
N SER A 121 5.73 -21.42 -10.70
CA SER A 121 5.25 -22.47 -11.62
C SER A 121 5.99 -22.47 -12.95
N ILE A 122 6.59 -21.33 -13.31
CA ILE A 122 7.43 -21.16 -14.50
C ILE A 122 8.88 -21.63 -14.20
N ILE A 123 9.25 -21.80 -12.92
CA ILE A 123 10.58 -22.17 -12.45
C ILE A 123 10.64 -23.69 -12.19
N ASP A 124 11.33 -24.45 -13.05
CA ASP A 124 11.38 -25.93 -13.00
C ASP A 124 12.58 -26.51 -12.21
N TRP A 125 13.24 -25.74 -11.32
CA TRP A 125 14.28 -26.31 -10.44
C TRP A 125 14.64 -25.46 -9.22
N LYS A 126 15.12 -26.13 -8.15
CA LYS A 126 15.67 -25.53 -6.91
C LYS A 126 17.19 -25.66 -6.86
N THR A 127 17.92 -24.58 -6.54
CA THR A 127 19.33 -24.67 -6.12
C THR A 127 19.43 -25.08 -4.65
N ASN A 128 20.31 -26.05 -4.38
CA ASN A 128 20.63 -26.57 -3.05
C ASN A 128 21.70 -25.64 -2.41
N PRO A 129 21.55 -25.18 -1.15
CA PRO A 129 22.52 -24.30 -0.52
C PRO A 129 23.75 -25.10 -0.07
N LYS A 130 24.65 -25.35 -1.00
CA LYS A 130 26.05 -25.62 -0.70
C LYS A 130 26.86 -24.78 -1.65
N TYR A 131 27.88 -24.11 -1.13
CA TYR A 131 28.81 -23.19 -1.80
C TYR A 131 28.37 -21.72 -1.80
N SER A 132 28.42 -21.12 -0.61
CA SER A 132 28.96 -19.78 -0.40
C SER A 132 30.44 -19.88 -0.03
#